data_AF-A0A432XER5-F1
#
_entry.id   AF-A0A432XER5-F1
#
_cell.length_a   1.000
_cell.length_b   1.000
_cell.length_c   1.000
_cell.angle_alpha   90.00
_cell.angle_beta   90.00
_cell.angle_gamma   90.00
#
_symmetry.space_group_name_H-M   'P 1'
#
loop_
_entity.id
_entity.type
_entity.pdbx_description
1 polymer ?
#
loop_
_entity_poly.entity_id
_entity_poly.type
_entity_poly.pdbx_seq_one_letter_code
_entity_poly.pdbx_strand_id
1 'polypeptide(L)'
;MRKLLFISCVLLLTGCSSAPYFQTPAPTLNAEQALNYKLFENPHIKTESHVQVHLDEAKDITYVQNFGGGGVALGVAFGPLGVLANVGMIQAETDGDVEKLYGKLPLPVADMFGQAATNQAVSYDETADVRFHPFVMVVRDEDEMLRMGTALIVEIPQPDGTVWNGRYTHQTSLHLPIDDIADGLGDAEHTQIHAAIEQSFDDIVALYVNDRTGKYTELDHVLIESTFLSPRIVFEINAKVLERSDDRVTLRSGAGLISLPLDDSLALKSATAKKRKKKAKS
;
A
#
# COMPACT_ATOMS: atom_id res chain seq x y z
N MET A 1 39.94 -17.89 49.02
CA MET A 1 39.70 -19.14 48.28
C MET A 1 38.25 -19.16 47.79
N ARG A 2 38.01 -19.31 46.47
CA ARG A 2 36.89 -20.03 45.78
C ARG A 2 35.46 -19.83 46.36
N LYS A 3 34.41 -19.40 45.64
CA LYS A 3 33.98 -19.67 44.24
C LYS A 3 32.94 -18.64 43.74
N LEU A 4 32.87 -18.52 42.42
CA LEU A 4 31.82 -17.92 41.58
C LEU A 4 30.39 -18.33 41.99
N LEU A 5 29.39 -17.46 41.72
CA LEU A 5 28.27 -17.82 40.85
C LEU A 5 27.61 -16.57 40.23
N PHE A 6 27.75 -16.48 38.90
CA PHE A 6 26.94 -15.68 37.98
C PHE A 6 25.46 -16.04 38.11
N ILE A 7 24.58 -15.05 38.22
CA ILE A 7 23.19 -15.20 37.78
C ILE A 7 22.87 -14.05 36.83
N SER A 8 23.14 -14.32 35.55
CA SER A 8 22.54 -13.62 34.42
C SER A 8 21.03 -13.84 34.46
N CYS A 9 20.26 -12.83 34.84
CA CYS A 9 18.85 -12.77 34.48
C CYS A 9 18.75 -12.38 33.00
N VAL A 10 18.81 -13.38 32.13
CA VAL A 10 18.34 -13.27 30.75
C VAL A 10 16.83 -13.09 30.80
N LEU A 11 16.38 -11.84 30.67
CA LEU A 11 15.00 -11.52 30.32
C LEU A 11 14.76 -12.04 28.90
N LEU A 12 14.32 -13.29 28.80
CA LEU A 12 13.73 -13.83 27.59
C LEU A 12 12.42 -13.05 27.36
N LEU A 13 12.52 -11.99 26.55
CA LEU A 13 11.39 -11.40 25.85
C LEU A 13 10.78 -12.48 24.97
N THR A 14 9.83 -13.24 25.51
CA THR A 14 8.88 -14.00 24.71
C THR A 14 7.95 -12.99 24.07
N GLY A 15 8.43 -12.39 22.97
CA GLY A 15 7.55 -11.77 21.99
C GLY A 15 6.65 -12.87 21.45
N CYS A 16 5.44 -12.97 21.99
CA CYS A 16 4.33 -13.60 21.28
C CYS A 16 4.07 -12.75 20.04
N SER A 17 4.83 -12.95 18.96
CA SER A 17 4.43 -12.45 17.66
C SER A 17 3.19 -13.26 17.27
N SER A 18 2.01 -12.70 17.53
CA SER A 18 0.82 -13.06 16.78
C SER A 18 1.19 -13.01 15.30
N ALA A 19 0.83 -14.06 14.55
CA ALA A 19 1.04 -14.07 13.09
C ALA A 19 0.47 -12.76 12.50
N PRO A 20 1.11 -12.19 11.46
CA PRO A 20 0.63 -10.97 10.83
C PRO A 20 -0.85 -11.16 10.45
N TYR A 21 -1.70 -10.26 10.93
CA TYR A 21 -3.13 -10.29 10.64
C TYR A 21 -3.32 -9.85 9.19
N PHE A 22 -3.87 -10.73 8.37
CA PHE A 22 -4.36 -10.37 7.04
C PHE A 22 -5.58 -9.44 7.19
N GLN A 23 -5.78 -8.52 6.24
CA GLN A 23 -7.05 -7.80 6.15
C GLN A 23 -8.20 -8.81 6.11
N THR A 24 -9.19 -8.62 6.98
CA THR A 24 -10.42 -9.42 6.93
C THR A 24 -11.18 -9.05 5.65
N PRO A 25 -11.92 -10.00 5.02
CA PRO A 25 -12.78 -9.65 3.90
C PRO A 25 -13.67 -8.47 4.26
N ALA A 26 -13.97 -7.61 3.27
CA ALA A 26 -15.09 -6.69 3.43
C ALA A 26 -16.31 -7.48 3.93
N PRO A 27 -17.12 -6.92 4.85
CA PRO A 27 -18.37 -7.56 5.24
C PRO A 27 -19.18 -7.88 3.96
N THR A 28 -20.18 -8.74 3.98
CA THR A 28 -20.97 -9.00 2.77
C THR A 28 -22.12 -8.02 2.61
N LEU A 29 -22.55 -7.76 1.37
CA LEU A 29 -23.84 -7.12 1.12
C LEU A 29 -24.97 -8.13 1.35
N ASN A 30 -26.09 -7.65 1.89
CA ASN A 30 -27.34 -8.40 1.78
C ASN A 30 -27.87 -8.25 0.35
N ALA A 31 -28.58 -9.26 -0.16
CA ALA A 31 -29.00 -9.33 -1.57
C ALA A 31 -29.86 -8.13 -2.06
N GLU A 32 -30.43 -7.35 -1.15
CA GLU A 32 -31.30 -6.20 -1.45
C GLU A 32 -30.59 -4.84 -1.28
N GLN A 33 -29.34 -4.82 -0.82
CA GLN A 33 -28.65 -3.58 -0.48
C GLN A 33 -27.88 -3.03 -1.69
N ALA A 34 -28.30 -1.87 -2.19
CA ALA A 34 -27.51 -1.10 -3.17
C ALA A 34 -26.15 -0.71 -2.57
N LEU A 35 -25.12 -0.73 -3.42
CA LEU A 35 -23.78 -0.34 -3.01
C LEU A 35 -23.62 1.17 -3.19
N ASN A 36 -23.87 1.90 -2.11
CA ASN A 36 -23.72 3.35 -2.07
C ASN A 36 -22.48 3.75 -1.27
N TYR A 37 -21.89 4.90 -1.59
CA TYR A 37 -20.75 5.45 -0.86
C TYR A 37 -20.83 6.96 -0.71
N LYS A 38 -20.12 7.50 0.27
CA LYS A 38 -19.73 8.91 0.31
C LYS A 38 -18.23 9.06 0.37
N LEU A 39 -17.74 10.21 -0.07
CA LEU A 39 -16.34 10.55 0.06
C LEU A 39 -16.02 11.03 1.47
N PHE A 40 -14.82 10.74 1.95
CA PHE A 40 -14.30 11.31 3.18
C PHE A 40 -12.79 11.54 3.07
N GLU A 41 -12.26 12.35 3.98
CA GLU A 41 -10.83 12.55 4.14
C GLU A 41 -10.29 11.66 5.26
N ASN A 42 -9.35 10.77 4.93
CA ASN A 42 -8.67 9.98 5.94
C ASN A 42 -7.47 10.75 6.51
N PRO A 43 -7.46 11.11 7.81
CA PRO A 43 -6.38 11.93 8.38
C PRO A 43 -5.02 11.23 8.37
N HIS A 44 -4.98 9.89 8.38
CA HIS A 44 -3.72 9.14 8.33
C HIS A 44 -3.02 9.25 6.97
N ILE A 45 -3.78 9.43 5.88
CA ILE A 45 -3.21 9.66 4.54
C ILE A 45 -2.75 11.11 4.40
N LYS A 46 -3.55 12.06 4.89
CA LYS A 46 -3.25 13.51 4.81
C LYS A 46 -2.07 13.94 5.70
N THR A 47 -1.69 13.13 6.69
CA THR A 47 -0.55 13.42 7.58
C THR A 47 0.77 13.12 6.86
N GLU A 48 1.59 14.15 6.70
CA GLU A 48 2.91 14.05 6.09
C GLU A 48 3.94 13.45 7.05
N SER A 49 4.96 12.81 6.48
CA SER A 49 6.12 12.31 7.18
C SER A 49 7.35 12.46 6.28
N HIS A 50 8.53 12.19 6.81
CA HIS A 50 9.76 12.19 6.01
C HIS A 50 9.74 11.22 4.82
N VAL A 51 8.88 10.19 4.86
CA VAL A 51 8.76 9.19 3.77
C VAL A 51 7.49 9.33 2.93
N GLN A 52 6.56 10.21 3.31
CA GLN A 52 5.26 10.34 2.67
C GLN A 52 4.81 11.79 2.67
N VAL A 53 4.61 12.34 1.49
CA VAL A 53 4.20 13.74 1.25
C VAL A 53 3.18 13.79 0.12
N HIS A 54 2.67 14.98 -0.22
CA HIS A 54 1.65 15.15 -1.25
C HIS A 54 2.17 15.99 -2.42
N LEU A 55 1.74 15.65 -3.63
CA LEU A 55 2.15 16.33 -4.87
C LEU A 55 1.12 17.34 -5.38
N ASP A 56 0.04 17.53 -4.64
CA ASP A 56 -1.07 18.40 -5.00
C ASP A 56 -1.69 19.08 -3.76
N GLU A 57 -2.40 20.19 -4.00
CA GLU A 57 -3.05 20.95 -2.93
C GLU A 57 -4.21 20.19 -2.30
N ALA A 58 -4.96 19.43 -3.12
CA ALA A 58 -6.05 18.60 -2.65
C ALA A 58 -5.55 17.43 -1.79
N LYS A 59 -4.24 17.11 -1.82
CA LYS A 59 -3.59 15.99 -1.13
C LYS A 59 -4.16 14.63 -1.53
N ASP A 60 -4.54 14.50 -2.79
CA ASP A 60 -5.09 13.27 -3.36
C ASP A 60 -4.04 12.49 -4.17
N ILE A 61 -2.83 13.05 -4.30
CA ILE A 61 -1.66 12.40 -4.89
C ILE A 61 -0.56 12.28 -3.83
N THR A 62 -0.41 11.08 -3.29
CA THR A 62 0.59 10.77 -2.27
C THR A 62 1.90 10.32 -2.94
N TYR A 63 3.00 11.01 -2.61
CA TYR A 63 4.37 10.61 -2.94
C TYR A 63 5.00 9.82 -1.80
N VAL A 64 5.68 8.72 -2.13
CA VAL A 64 6.38 7.87 -1.17
C VAL A 64 7.81 7.60 -1.62
N GLN A 65 8.75 7.84 -0.72
CA GLN A 65 10.18 7.60 -0.88
C GLN A 65 10.76 7.35 0.51
N ASN A 66 11.64 6.38 0.69
CA ASN A 66 12.15 5.99 2.00
C ASN A 66 13.68 5.93 2.10
N PHE A 67 14.39 6.64 1.22
CA PHE A 67 15.85 6.64 1.15
C PHE A 67 16.52 8.00 1.42
N GLY A 68 17.61 7.96 2.18
CA GLY A 68 18.57 9.04 2.32
C GLY A 68 19.97 8.45 2.29
N GLY A 69 20.73 8.70 1.23
CA GLY A 69 22.18 8.51 0.96
C GLY A 69 23.06 7.41 1.59
N GLY A 70 22.63 6.53 2.52
CA GLY A 70 23.54 5.55 3.14
C GLY A 70 22.93 4.28 3.71
N GLY A 71 21.62 4.09 3.52
CA GLY A 71 20.90 2.87 3.88
C GLY A 71 20.85 2.56 5.39
N VAL A 72 20.15 1.48 5.73
CA VAL A 72 20.03 0.92 7.10
C VAL A 72 21.41 0.72 7.77
N ALA A 73 22.47 0.57 6.98
CA ALA A 73 23.85 0.41 7.44
C ALA A 73 24.38 1.60 8.26
N LEU A 74 23.99 2.86 7.97
CA LEU A 74 24.42 4.01 8.76
C LEU A 74 23.77 4.03 10.16
N GLY A 75 22.50 3.64 10.26
CA GLY A 75 21.78 3.56 11.55
C GLY A 75 22.34 2.47 12.46
N VAL A 76 22.74 1.32 11.90
CA VAL A 76 23.36 0.21 12.65
C VAL A 76 24.80 0.53 13.05
N ALA A 77 25.56 1.24 12.22
CA ALA A 77 26.97 1.55 12.47
C ALA A 77 27.18 2.71 13.47
N PHE A 78 26.29 3.72 13.48
CA PHE A 78 26.49 4.97 14.24
C PHE A 78 25.44 5.23 15.34
N GLY A 79 24.56 4.26 15.60
CA GLY A 79 23.54 4.37 16.66
C GLY A 79 22.52 5.50 16.41
N PRO A 80 21.98 6.13 17.48
CA PRO A 80 20.91 7.13 17.36
C PRO A 80 21.23 8.32 16.45
N LEU A 81 22.50 8.75 16.40
CA LEU A 81 22.93 9.83 15.51
C LEU A 81 22.91 9.41 14.03
N GLY A 82 23.27 8.16 13.74
CA GLY A 82 23.17 7.60 12.40
C GLY A 82 21.72 7.50 11.91
N VAL A 83 20.78 7.16 12.80
CA VAL A 83 19.34 7.15 12.49
C VAL A 83 18.84 8.57 12.18
N LEU A 84 19.20 9.56 12.99
CA LEU A 84 18.80 10.96 12.76
C LEU A 84 19.39 11.52 11.46
N ALA A 85 20.66 11.23 11.15
CA ALA A 85 21.29 11.62 9.90
C ALA A 85 20.57 10.98 8.69
N ASN A 86 20.21 9.70 8.79
CA ASN A 86 19.44 9.01 7.74
C ASN A 86 18.05 9.64 7.55
N VAL A 87 17.32 9.97 8.64
CA VAL A 87 16.03 10.67 8.55
C VAL A 87 16.17 12.05 7.89
N GLY A 88 17.21 12.82 8.24
CA GLY A 88 17.46 14.13 7.63
C GLY A 88 17.79 14.04 6.14
N MET A 89 18.56 13.04 5.73
CA MET A 89 18.85 12.77 4.32
C MET A 89 17.61 12.31 3.55
N ILE A 90 16.78 11.45 4.16
CA ILE A 90 15.48 11.06 3.57
C ILE A 90 14.61 12.30 3.35
N GLN A 91 14.46 13.14 4.37
CA GLN A 91 13.67 14.36 4.26
C GLN A 91 14.18 15.28 3.15
N ALA A 92 15.50 15.49 3.04
CA ALA A 92 16.09 16.35 2.02
C ALA A 92 15.84 15.83 0.59
N GLU A 93 15.95 14.52 0.38
CA GLU A 93 15.61 13.90 -0.92
C GLU A 93 14.11 14.04 -1.22
N THR A 94 13.26 13.73 -0.23
CA THR A 94 11.80 13.88 -0.36
C THR A 94 11.41 15.31 -0.70
N ASP A 95 11.97 16.31 -0.01
CA ASP A 95 11.70 17.73 -0.27
C ASP A 95 12.15 18.14 -1.67
N GLY A 96 13.33 17.66 -2.11
CA GLY A 96 13.85 17.93 -3.46
C GLY A 96 13.00 17.31 -4.56
N ASP A 97 12.48 16.09 -4.35
CA ASP A 97 11.56 15.45 -5.29
C ASP A 97 10.21 16.17 -5.34
N VAL A 98 9.68 16.60 -4.19
CA VAL A 98 8.44 17.41 -4.13
C VAL A 98 8.60 18.71 -4.88
N GLU A 99 9.71 19.44 -4.71
CA GLU A 99 9.96 20.70 -5.42
C GLU A 99 9.88 20.51 -6.95
N LYS A 100 10.34 19.35 -7.45
CA LYS A 100 10.28 19.01 -8.88
C LYS A 100 8.88 18.60 -9.34
N LEU A 101 8.16 17.82 -8.52
CA LEU A 101 6.95 17.10 -8.94
C LEU A 101 5.64 17.78 -8.54
N TYR A 102 5.66 18.72 -7.59
CA TYR A 102 4.43 19.35 -7.09
C TYR A 102 3.66 20.05 -8.21
N GLY A 103 2.38 19.70 -8.36
CA GLY A 103 1.49 20.23 -9.39
C GLY A 103 1.78 19.75 -10.81
N LYS A 104 2.71 18.80 -11.01
CA LYS A 104 3.08 18.28 -12.35
C LYS A 104 2.19 17.15 -12.85
N LEU A 105 1.35 16.60 -11.97
CA LEU A 105 0.39 15.54 -12.27
C LEU A 105 -1.03 16.08 -12.07
N PRO A 106 -1.61 16.83 -13.03
CA PRO A 106 -2.95 17.39 -12.90
C PRO A 106 -4.03 16.30 -13.09
N LEU A 107 -4.22 15.46 -12.07
CA LEU A 107 -5.18 14.36 -12.07
C LEU A 107 -6.45 14.77 -11.32
N PRO A 108 -7.64 14.76 -11.96
CA PRO A 108 -8.92 14.99 -11.27
C PRO A 108 -9.36 13.72 -10.52
N VAL A 109 -8.66 13.39 -9.42
CA VAL A 109 -8.78 12.11 -8.69
C VAL A 109 -10.22 11.78 -8.29
N ALA A 110 -10.95 12.73 -7.72
CA ALA A 110 -12.32 12.52 -7.27
C ALA A 110 -13.27 12.19 -8.45
N ASP A 111 -13.11 12.88 -9.59
CA ASP A 111 -13.93 12.67 -10.78
C ASP A 111 -13.61 11.32 -11.44
N MET A 112 -12.32 10.98 -11.58
CA MET A 112 -11.86 9.68 -12.08
C MET A 112 -12.43 8.53 -11.24
N PHE A 113 -12.34 8.65 -9.91
CA PHE A 113 -12.90 7.65 -9.01
C PHE A 113 -14.43 7.58 -9.10
N GLY A 114 -15.12 8.72 -9.17
CA GLY A 114 -16.59 8.75 -9.30
C GLY A 114 -17.09 8.08 -10.58
N GLN A 115 -16.36 8.26 -11.69
CA GLN A 115 -16.65 7.55 -12.94
C GLN A 115 -16.43 6.04 -12.78
N ALA A 116 -15.31 5.62 -12.18
CA ALA A 116 -15.01 4.21 -11.93
C ALA A 116 -16.04 3.53 -11.01
N ALA A 117 -16.46 4.22 -9.95
CA ALA A 117 -17.53 3.78 -9.07
C ALA A 117 -18.82 3.53 -9.86
N THR A 118 -19.21 4.49 -10.69
CA THR A 118 -20.40 4.40 -11.55
C THR A 118 -20.31 3.21 -12.52
N ASN A 119 -19.15 2.98 -13.14
CA ASN A 119 -18.91 1.85 -14.05
C ASN A 119 -19.14 0.48 -13.37
N GLN A 120 -18.91 0.39 -12.06
CA GLN A 120 -19.11 -0.81 -11.25
C GLN A 120 -20.45 -0.84 -10.50
N ALA A 121 -21.41 0.01 -10.89
CA ALA A 121 -22.71 0.17 -10.23
C ALA A 121 -22.62 0.53 -8.73
N VAL A 122 -21.58 1.28 -8.35
CA VAL A 122 -21.38 1.84 -7.02
C VAL A 122 -21.78 3.31 -7.05
N SER A 123 -22.84 3.67 -6.35
CA SER A 123 -23.46 5.00 -6.47
C SER A 123 -23.02 5.94 -5.37
N TYR A 124 -22.73 7.19 -5.72
CA TYR A 124 -22.47 8.22 -4.73
C TYR A 124 -23.77 8.65 -4.04
N ASP A 125 -23.73 8.74 -2.71
CA ASP A 125 -24.82 9.15 -1.83
C ASP A 125 -24.20 9.72 -0.54
N GLU A 126 -24.33 11.03 -0.31
CA GLU A 126 -23.83 11.72 0.90
C GLU A 126 -24.38 11.15 2.22
N THR A 127 -25.50 10.44 2.16
CA THR A 127 -26.10 9.79 3.32
C THR A 127 -25.62 8.36 3.55
N ALA A 128 -24.77 7.82 2.65
CA ALA A 128 -24.26 6.47 2.76
C ALA A 128 -23.41 6.26 4.03
N ASP A 129 -23.51 5.05 4.58
CA ASP A 129 -22.69 4.61 5.71
C ASP A 129 -21.27 4.22 5.27
N VAL A 130 -21.13 3.68 4.06
CA VAL A 130 -19.83 3.32 3.50
C VAL A 130 -19.09 4.59 3.09
N ARG A 131 -17.86 4.74 3.57
CA ARG A 131 -17.02 5.90 3.28
C ARG A 131 -15.79 5.50 2.51
N PHE A 132 -15.48 6.25 1.45
CA PHE A 132 -14.35 6.04 0.56
C PHE A 132 -13.38 7.23 0.58
N HIS A 133 -12.09 6.92 0.63
CA HIS A 133 -11.01 7.87 0.43
C HIS A 133 -10.12 7.35 -0.71
N PRO A 134 -10.39 7.73 -1.96
CA PRO A 134 -9.54 7.41 -3.11
C PRO A 134 -8.34 8.34 -3.17
N PHE A 135 -7.18 7.81 -3.57
CA PHE A 135 -5.97 8.62 -3.81
C PHE A 135 -5.04 7.91 -4.79
N VAL A 136 -4.17 8.68 -5.43
CA VAL A 136 -3.10 8.20 -6.30
C VAL A 136 -1.83 8.01 -5.47
N MET A 137 -1.10 6.93 -5.74
CA MET A 137 0.21 6.66 -5.16
C MET A 137 1.28 6.83 -6.24
N VAL A 138 2.28 7.66 -5.94
CA VAL A 138 3.50 7.82 -6.74
C VAL A 138 4.68 7.39 -5.87
N VAL A 139 5.40 6.35 -6.31
CA VAL A 139 6.45 5.71 -5.52
C VAL A 139 7.76 5.76 -6.30
N ARG A 140 8.82 6.32 -5.71
CA ARG A 140 10.16 6.29 -6.30
C ARG A 140 10.87 5.00 -5.92
N ASP A 141 11.23 4.18 -6.89
CA ASP A 141 11.97 2.94 -6.68
C ASP A 141 13.50 3.16 -6.70
N GLU A 142 14.30 2.09 -6.59
CA GLU A 142 15.77 2.17 -6.50
C GLU A 142 16.48 2.75 -7.72
N ASP A 143 15.85 2.66 -8.89
CA ASP A 143 16.43 3.10 -10.16
C ASP A 143 16.05 4.55 -10.50
N GLU A 144 15.56 5.29 -9.50
CA GLU A 144 15.07 6.67 -9.62
C GLU A 144 13.86 6.82 -10.54
N MET A 145 13.13 5.73 -10.71
CA MET A 145 11.94 5.70 -11.52
C MET A 145 10.70 5.80 -10.64
N LEU A 146 9.67 6.45 -11.18
CA LEU A 146 8.37 6.62 -10.58
C LEU A 146 7.44 5.50 -11.04
N ARG A 147 6.96 4.74 -10.06
CA ARG A 147 5.87 3.78 -10.22
C ARG A 147 4.58 4.40 -9.72
N MET A 148 3.49 4.12 -10.41
CA MET A 148 2.20 4.72 -10.10
C MET A 148 1.10 3.69 -9.89
N GLY A 149 0.14 4.05 -9.06
CA GLY A 149 -1.03 3.24 -8.79
C GLY A 149 -2.12 4.05 -8.10
N THR A 150 -3.21 3.38 -7.79
CA THR A 150 -4.31 3.94 -7.02
C THR A 150 -4.49 3.16 -5.73
N ALA A 151 -5.00 3.84 -4.72
CA ALA A 151 -5.39 3.24 -3.46
C ALA A 151 -6.74 3.78 -3.01
N LEU A 152 -7.43 2.95 -2.22
CA LEU A 152 -8.76 3.24 -1.72
C LEU A 152 -8.81 2.77 -0.27
N ILE A 153 -9.05 3.71 0.65
CA ILE A 153 -9.44 3.38 2.02
C ILE A 153 -10.96 3.29 2.09
N VAL A 154 -11.46 2.23 2.70
CA VAL A 154 -12.87 1.97 2.89
C VAL A 154 -13.18 1.83 4.37
N GLU A 155 -14.19 2.55 4.83
CA GLU A 155 -14.71 2.44 6.19
C GLU A 155 -16.19 2.04 6.17
N ILE A 156 -16.53 0.96 6.88
CA ILE A 156 -17.89 0.41 6.96
C ILE A 156 -18.30 0.26 8.43
N PRO A 157 -19.24 1.08 8.93
CA PRO A 157 -19.83 0.90 10.26
C PRO A 157 -20.43 -0.51 10.43
N GLN A 158 -20.20 -1.13 11.58
CA GLN A 158 -20.71 -2.45 11.93
C GLN A 158 -21.82 -2.35 12.99
N PRO A 159 -22.75 -3.33 13.07
CA PRO A 159 -23.84 -3.32 14.05
C PRO A 159 -23.40 -3.31 15.52
N ASP A 160 -22.18 -3.76 15.81
CA ASP A 160 -21.59 -3.77 17.15
C ASP A 160 -20.96 -2.42 17.55
N GLY A 161 -21.09 -1.40 16.70
CA GLY A 161 -20.52 -0.07 16.90
C GLY A 161 -19.05 0.05 16.49
N THR A 162 -18.41 -1.02 16.01
CA THR A 162 -17.07 -0.96 15.44
C THR A 162 -17.10 -0.46 13.99
N VAL A 163 -15.95 -0.09 13.45
CA VAL A 163 -15.80 0.26 12.03
C VAL A 163 -14.84 -0.73 11.40
N TRP A 164 -15.31 -1.42 10.37
CA TRP A 164 -14.42 -2.20 9.52
C TRP A 164 -13.62 -1.26 8.62
N ASN A 165 -12.32 -1.46 8.56
CA ASN A 165 -11.40 -0.67 7.76
C ASN A 165 -10.70 -1.58 6.75
N GLY A 166 -10.75 -1.22 5.48
CA GLY A 166 -10.05 -1.92 4.41
C GLY A 166 -9.22 -0.98 3.57
N ARG A 167 -8.09 -1.49 3.08
CA ARG A 167 -7.28 -0.84 2.05
C ARG A 167 -7.26 -1.71 0.81
N TYR A 168 -7.48 -1.07 -0.32
CA TYR A 168 -7.29 -1.64 -1.64
C TYR A 168 -6.14 -0.88 -2.31
N THR A 169 -5.34 -1.56 -3.11
CA THR A 169 -4.23 -0.94 -3.84
C THR A 169 -4.07 -1.63 -5.18
N HIS A 170 -3.97 -0.83 -6.24
CA HIS A 170 -3.75 -1.28 -7.60
C HIS A 170 -2.52 -0.57 -8.17
N GLN A 171 -1.49 -1.32 -8.57
CA GLN A 171 -0.33 -0.76 -9.25
C GLN A 171 -0.54 -0.83 -10.77
N THR A 172 -0.26 0.27 -11.47
CA THR A 172 -0.23 0.32 -12.94
C THR A 172 1.09 -0.25 -13.49
N SER A 173 1.17 -0.49 -14.79
CA SER A 173 2.45 -0.79 -15.45
C SER A 173 3.31 0.45 -15.75
N LEU A 174 2.91 1.65 -15.28
CA LEU A 174 3.71 2.86 -15.50
C LEU A 174 5.01 2.80 -14.72
N HIS A 175 6.09 3.15 -15.42
CA HIS A 175 7.44 3.20 -14.90
C HIS A 175 8.18 4.32 -15.63
N LEU A 176 8.25 5.50 -15.00
CA LEU A 176 8.66 6.75 -15.66
C LEU A 176 9.83 7.40 -14.92
N PRO A 177 10.86 7.91 -15.61
CA PRO A 177 11.88 8.74 -14.97
C PRO A 177 11.27 9.95 -14.26
N ILE A 178 11.84 10.34 -13.11
CA ILE A 178 11.39 11.52 -12.38
C ILE A 178 11.51 12.81 -13.24
N ASP A 179 12.58 12.91 -14.03
CA ASP A 179 12.87 14.10 -14.82
C ASP A 179 11.86 14.31 -15.95
N ASP A 180 11.32 13.23 -16.53
CA ASP A 180 10.26 13.30 -17.55
C ASP A 180 8.99 13.98 -17.02
N ILE A 181 8.68 13.80 -15.72
CA ILE A 181 7.55 14.47 -15.06
C ILE A 181 7.93 15.89 -14.63
N ALA A 182 9.14 16.09 -14.12
CA ALA A 182 9.63 17.37 -13.63
C ALA A 182 9.68 18.44 -14.74
N ASP A 183 10.13 18.05 -15.94
CA ASP A 183 10.23 18.92 -17.12
C ASP A 183 8.86 19.34 -17.66
N GLY A 184 7.81 18.64 -17.24
CA GLY A 184 6.42 18.86 -17.64
C GLY A 184 6.00 17.87 -18.72
N LEU A 185 4.88 17.20 -18.47
CA LEU A 185 4.36 16.16 -19.36
C LEU A 185 3.92 16.75 -20.71
N GLY A 186 4.36 16.13 -21.80
CA GLY A 186 3.76 16.35 -23.11
C GLY A 186 2.35 15.76 -23.19
N ASP A 187 1.57 16.15 -24.21
CA ASP A 187 0.18 15.69 -24.38
C ASP A 187 0.05 14.16 -24.42
N ALA A 188 1.02 13.48 -25.04
CA ALA A 188 1.01 12.02 -25.16
C ALA A 188 1.25 11.32 -23.80
N GLU A 189 2.20 11.82 -23.02
CA GLU A 189 2.52 11.31 -21.68
C GLU A 189 1.39 11.59 -20.71
N HIS A 190 0.84 12.81 -20.75
CA HIS A 190 -0.35 13.17 -19.99
C HIS A 190 -1.52 12.23 -20.30
N THR A 191 -1.80 11.97 -21.58
CA THR A 191 -2.85 11.04 -22.01
C THR A 191 -2.58 9.62 -21.51
N GLN A 192 -1.35 9.14 -21.61
CA GLN A 192 -0.97 7.80 -21.17
C GLN A 192 -1.12 7.64 -19.65
N ILE A 193 -0.63 8.60 -18.86
CA ILE A 193 -0.74 8.59 -17.41
C ILE A 193 -2.21 8.66 -16.99
N HIS A 194 -2.97 9.59 -17.59
CA HIS A 194 -4.40 9.74 -17.30
C HIS A 194 -5.16 8.43 -17.56
N ALA A 195 -4.98 7.82 -18.72
CA ALA A 195 -5.66 6.57 -19.07
C ALA A 195 -5.27 5.41 -18.13
N ALA A 196 -4.00 5.31 -17.76
CA ALA A 196 -3.53 4.28 -16.83
C ALA A 196 -4.10 4.45 -15.41
N ILE A 197 -4.19 5.69 -14.92
CA ILE A 197 -4.76 5.98 -13.59
C ILE A 197 -6.28 5.80 -13.59
N GLU A 198 -6.96 6.20 -14.66
CA GLU A 198 -8.40 5.96 -14.84
C GLU A 198 -8.73 4.46 -14.81
N GLN A 199 -8.00 3.66 -15.58
CA GLN A 199 -8.13 2.19 -15.55
C GLN A 199 -7.79 1.62 -14.15
N SER A 200 -6.77 2.15 -13.49
CA SER A 200 -6.41 1.76 -12.12
C SER A 200 -7.54 2.03 -11.12
N PHE A 201 -8.33 3.08 -11.31
CA PHE A 201 -9.53 3.34 -10.51
C PHE A 201 -10.68 2.39 -10.84
N ASP A 202 -10.91 2.05 -12.10
CA ASP A 202 -11.87 0.99 -12.46
C ASP A 202 -11.52 -0.33 -11.76
N ASP A 203 -10.24 -0.70 -11.80
CA ASP A 203 -9.74 -1.95 -11.23
C ASP A 203 -9.83 -1.96 -9.69
N ILE A 204 -9.52 -0.85 -9.01
CA ILE A 204 -9.60 -0.80 -7.54
C ILE A 204 -11.04 -0.87 -7.03
N VAL A 205 -11.99 -0.28 -7.75
CA VAL A 205 -13.42 -0.42 -7.41
C VAL A 205 -13.86 -1.86 -7.67
N ALA A 206 -13.44 -2.48 -8.76
CA ALA A 206 -13.72 -3.89 -9.04
C ALA A 206 -13.15 -4.82 -7.94
N LEU A 207 -11.93 -4.57 -7.46
CA LEU A 207 -11.34 -5.29 -6.32
C LEU A 207 -12.24 -5.20 -5.09
N TYR A 208 -12.70 -4.00 -4.73
CA TYR A 208 -13.60 -3.78 -3.60
C TYR A 208 -14.94 -4.52 -3.78
N VAL A 209 -15.58 -4.38 -4.94
CA VAL A 209 -16.85 -5.05 -5.24
C VAL A 209 -16.71 -6.57 -5.19
N ASN A 210 -15.64 -7.13 -5.77
CA ASN A 210 -15.38 -8.57 -5.74
C ASN A 210 -15.13 -9.09 -4.32
N ASP A 211 -14.44 -8.31 -3.47
CA ASP A 211 -14.24 -8.63 -2.06
C ASP A 211 -15.56 -8.59 -1.27
N ARG A 212 -16.36 -7.52 -1.43
CA ARG A 212 -17.67 -7.32 -0.78
C ARG A 212 -18.71 -8.36 -1.21
N THR A 213 -18.59 -8.88 -2.43
CA THR A 213 -19.46 -9.95 -2.97
C THR A 213 -18.93 -11.36 -2.71
N GLY A 214 -17.79 -11.49 -2.01
CA GLY A 214 -17.23 -12.78 -1.62
C GLY A 214 -16.74 -13.63 -2.80
N LYS A 215 -16.38 -13.00 -3.94
CA LYS A 215 -15.89 -13.74 -5.11
C LYS A 215 -14.50 -14.34 -4.89
N TYR A 216 -13.68 -13.73 -4.04
CA TYR A 216 -12.33 -14.20 -3.80
C TYR A 216 -12.28 -15.43 -2.90
N THR A 217 -11.63 -16.47 -3.39
CA THR A 217 -11.22 -17.64 -2.59
C THR A 217 -9.71 -17.56 -2.36
N GLU A 218 -9.29 -17.66 -1.10
CA GLU A 218 -7.86 -17.64 -0.78
C GLU A 218 -7.19 -18.94 -1.25
N LEU A 219 -6.15 -18.80 -2.06
CA LEU A 219 -5.36 -19.89 -2.64
C LEU A 219 -4.07 -20.08 -1.83
N ASP A 220 -2.93 -19.91 -2.49
CA ASP A 220 -1.61 -20.17 -1.93
C ASP A 220 -1.13 -19.07 -1.00
N HIS A 221 -0.39 -19.46 0.04
CA HIS A 221 0.41 -18.52 0.83
C HIS A 221 1.72 -18.23 0.10
N VAL A 222 2.02 -16.95 -0.03
CA VAL A 222 3.23 -16.45 -0.67
C VAL A 222 3.89 -15.39 0.21
N LEU A 223 5.20 -15.26 0.02
CA LEU A 223 5.96 -14.08 0.43
C LEU A 223 6.18 -13.25 -0.83
N ILE A 224 5.90 -11.95 -0.74
CA ILE A 224 6.16 -11.03 -1.84
C ILE A 224 7.19 -9.98 -1.41
N GLU A 225 8.04 -9.57 -2.33
CA GLU A 225 8.85 -8.36 -2.24
C GLU A 225 8.39 -7.44 -3.37
N SER A 226 8.06 -6.19 -3.06
CA SER A 226 7.55 -5.25 -4.06
C SER A 226 8.23 -3.88 -3.92
N THR A 227 8.84 -3.40 -5.00
CA THR A 227 9.45 -2.06 -5.04
C THR A 227 8.39 -0.94 -5.01
N PHE A 228 7.12 -1.25 -5.26
CA PHE A 228 6.01 -0.32 -5.12
C PHE A 228 5.47 -0.25 -3.69
N LEU A 229 5.37 -1.38 -2.98
CA LEU A 229 4.83 -1.42 -1.61
C LEU A 229 5.88 -1.11 -0.53
N SER A 230 7.12 -1.50 -0.80
CA SER A 230 8.27 -1.26 0.06
C SER A 230 9.45 -0.86 -0.83
N PRO A 231 9.45 0.37 -1.40
CA PRO A 231 10.55 0.83 -2.24
C PRO A 231 11.88 0.67 -1.50
N ARG A 232 12.92 0.18 -2.18
CA ARG A 232 14.32 0.13 -1.73
C ARG A 232 14.61 -0.58 -0.38
N ILE A 233 13.62 -1.18 0.29
CA ILE A 233 13.77 -2.05 1.47
C ILE A 233 13.23 -3.41 1.09
N VAL A 234 14.12 -4.40 1.04
CA VAL A 234 13.73 -5.80 0.81
C VAL A 234 13.00 -6.30 2.05
N PHE A 235 11.68 -6.20 2.02
CA PHE A 235 10.78 -6.66 3.07
C PHE A 235 9.82 -7.70 2.51
N GLU A 236 9.87 -8.92 3.05
CA GLU A 236 8.97 -9.98 2.66
C GLU A 236 7.58 -9.77 3.30
N ILE A 237 6.61 -9.39 2.47
CA ILE A 237 5.21 -9.24 2.88
C ILE A 237 4.54 -10.61 2.79
N ASN A 238 3.93 -11.04 3.89
CA ASN A 238 3.12 -12.25 3.91
C ASN A 238 1.78 -11.97 3.23
N ALA A 239 1.44 -12.78 2.22
CA ALA A 239 0.22 -12.62 1.45
C ALA A 239 -0.43 -13.97 1.09
N LYS A 240 -1.71 -13.92 0.75
CA LYS A 240 -2.45 -15.02 0.13
C LYS A 240 -2.86 -14.63 -1.27
N VAL A 241 -2.63 -15.49 -2.25
CA VAL A 241 -3.12 -15.28 -3.61
C VAL A 241 -4.63 -15.42 -3.62
N LEU A 242 -5.33 -14.46 -4.23
CA LEU A 242 -6.77 -14.49 -4.47
C LEU A 242 -7.06 -14.82 -5.94
N GLU A 243 -6.26 -14.25 -6.84
CA GLU A 243 -6.38 -14.40 -8.28
C GLU A 243 -5.00 -14.21 -8.93
N ARG A 244 -4.78 -14.87 -10.07
CA ARG A 244 -3.57 -14.73 -10.86
C ARG A 244 -3.90 -14.84 -12.34
N SER A 245 -3.45 -13.85 -13.11
CA SER A 245 -3.45 -13.83 -14.58
C SER A 245 -2.02 -13.96 -15.10
N ASP A 246 -1.85 -13.87 -16.42
CA ASP A 246 -0.54 -13.92 -17.08
C ASP A 246 0.33 -12.70 -16.74
N ASP A 247 -0.29 -11.56 -16.47
CA ASP A 247 0.35 -10.26 -16.30
C ASP A 247 0.22 -9.67 -14.89
N ARG A 248 -0.63 -10.24 -14.02
CA ARG A 248 -0.95 -9.67 -12.72
C ARG A 248 -1.25 -10.72 -11.65
N VAL A 249 -1.13 -10.30 -10.40
CA VAL A 249 -1.54 -11.09 -9.24
C VAL A 249 -2.34 -10.22 -8.27
N THR A 250 -3.43 -10.78 -7.75
CA THR A 250 -4.23 -10.17 -6.68
C THR A 250 -4.01 -10.95 -5.39
N LEU A 251 -3.70 -10.21 -4.33
CA LEU A 251 -3.18 -10.72 -3.07
C LEU A 251 -3.94 -10.10 -1.90
N ARG A 252 -4.12 -10.87 -0.84
CA ARG A 252 -4.55 -10.37 0.47
C ARG A 252 -3.39 -10.42 1.44
N SER A 253 -3.03 -9.29 2.02
CA SER A 253 -1.97 -9.14 3.01
C SER A 253 -2.46 -8.38 4.25
N GLY A 254 -1.58 -8.13 5.21
CA GLY A 254 -1.87 -7.19 6.31
C GLY A 254 -1.94 -5.73 5.87
N ALA A 255 -1.41 -5.39 4.69
CA ALA A 255 -1.49 -4.05 4.10
C ALA A 255 -2.76 -3.85 3.24
N GLY A 256 -3.57 -4.89 3.05
CA GLY A 256 -4.86 -4.82 2.35
C GLY A 256 -5.02 -5.84 1.23
N LEU A 257 -6.02 -5.62 0.37
CA LEU A 257 -6.12 -6.29 -0.93
C LEU A 257 -5.30 -5.50 -1.95
N ILE A 258 -4.35 -6.18 -2.58
CA ILE A 258 -3.33 -5.56 -3.39
C ILE A 258 -3.29 -6.28 -4.72
N SER A 259 -3.27 -5.53 -5.81
CA SER A 259 -3.15 -6.09 -7.13
C SER A 259 -1.97 -5.44 -7.85
N LEU A 260 -1.02 -6.28 -8.23
CA LEU A 260 0.30 -5.87 -8.72
C LEU A 260 0.58 -6.50 -10.10
N PRO A 261 1.31 -5.81 -10.98
CA PRO A 261 1.84 -6.40 -12.20
C PRO A 261 2.87 -7.49 -11.88
N LEU A 262 2.96 -8.49 -12.77
CA LEU A 262 4.00 -9.52 -12.78
C LEU A 262 5.19 -9.04 -13.62
N ASP A 263 5.81 -7.95 -13.19
CA ASP A 263 6.98 -7.33 -13.82
C ASP A 263 8.20 -7.32 -12.89
N ASP A 264 9.20 -6.50 -13.21
CA ASP A 264 10.43 -6.36 -12.44
C ASP A 264 10.24 -5.80 -11.01
N SER A 265 9.07 -5.22 -10.71
CA SER A 265 8.78 -4.70 -9.37
C SER A 265 8.39 -5.75 -8.35
N LEU A 266 8.18 -7.00 -8.76
CA LEU A 266 7.56 -8.01 -7.91
C LEU A 266 8.28 -9.36 -7.93
N ALA A 267 8.79 -9.76 -6.77
CA ALA A 267 9.24 -11.13 -6.54
C ALA A 267 8.19 -11.91 -5.74
N LEU A 268 7.76 -13.07 -6.25
CA LEU A 268 6.88 -14.01 -5.54
C LEU A 268 7.63 -15.27 -5.13
N LYS A 269 7.59 -15.59 -3.83
CA LYS A 269 8.17 -16.80 -3.26
C LYS A 269 7.07 -17.65 -2.62
N SER A 270 6.97 -18.92 -2.97
CA SER A 270 6.02 -19.83 -2.33
C SER A 270 6.36 -20.02 -0.85
N ALA A 271 5.42 -19.72 0.05
CA ALA A 271 5.63 -19.90 1.48
C ALA A 271 5.33 -21.36 1.85
N THR A 272 6.35 -22.20 1.97
CA THR A 272 6.13 -23.57 2.49
C THR A 272 5.84 -23.48 3.98
N ALA A 273 4.58 -23.76 4.38
CA ALA A 273 4.22 -23.81 5.79
C ALA A 273 5.09 -24.83 6.52
N LYS A 274 6.06 -24.37 7.35
CA LYS A 274 6.80 -25.25 8.25
C LYS A 274 5.78 -25.91 9.18
N LYS A 275 5.47 -27.20 8.94
CA LYS A 275 4.62 -28.02 9.81
C LYS A 275 5.07 -27.82 11.27
N ARG A 276 4.20 -27.21 12.08
CA ARG A 276 4.38 -27.09 13.53
C ARG A 276 4.61 -28.50 14.06
N LYS A 277 5.82 -28.81 14.55
CA LYS A 277 6.08 -30.06 15.29
C LYS A 277 5.11 -30.06 16.46
N LYS A 278 4.10 -30.94 16.43
CA LYS A 278 3.25 -31.23 17.59
C LYS A 278 4.21 -31.59 18.73
N LYS A 279 4.27 -30.75 19.77
CA LYS A 279 4.88 -31.14 21.03
C LYS A 279 4.10 -32.35 21.52
N ALA A 280 4.71 -33.53 21.45
CA ALA A 280 4.22 -34.69 22.16
C ALA A 280 4.16 -34.32 23.64
N LYS A 281 2.97 -34.36 24.23
CA LYS A 281 2.84 -34.35 25.68
C LYS A 281 3.43 -35.68 26.17
N SER A 282 4.52 -35.63 26.93
CA SER A 282 4.96 -36.73 27.80
C SER A 282 4.22 -36.64 29.12
#